data_AF-C1MH49-F1
#
_entry.id   AF-C1MH49-F1
#
_cell.length_a   1.000
_cell.length_b   1.000
_cell.length_c   1.000
_cell.angle_alpha   90.00
_cell.angle_beta   90.00
_cell.angle_gamma   90.00
#
_symmetry.space_group_name_H-M   'P 1'
#
loop_
_entity.id
_entity.type
_entity.pdbx_description
1 polymer ?
#
loop_
_entity_poly.entity_id
_entity_poly.type
_entity_poly.pdbx_seq_one_letter_code
_entity_poly.pdbx_strand_id
1 'polypeptide(L)'
;AHAHLAQHYKWAIDRVFEEGRGHTHVIVVEDDMVFSADFVHLFTSAAGLLAEDPTLWCVSSWNDNGARGHGEDPRALFRTSFFPGLGWMMRRELWEELSPKWPRRH
;
A
#
# COMPACT_ATOMS: atom_id res chain seq x y z
N ALA A 1 -7.78 9.37 -19.70
CA ALA A 1 -8.23 8.37 -18.71
C ALA A 1 -7.29 8.31 -17.50
N HIS A 2 -6.01 7.95 -17.68
CA HIS A 2 -5.05 7.73 -16.58
C HIS A 2 -4.79 8.96 -15.67
N ALA A 3 -4.81 10.18 -16.21
CA ALA A 3 -4.68 11.38 -15.39
C ALA A 3 -5.81 11.54 -14.36
N HIS A 4 -7.04 11.13 -14.69
CA HIS A 4 -8.17 11.18 -13.75
C HIS A 4 -7.99 10.18 -12.60
N LEU A 5 -7.50 8.98 -12.90
CA LEU A 5 -7.22 7.97 -11.88
C LEU A 5 -6.14 8.47 -10.91
N ALA A 6 -5.04 9.02 -11.43
CA ALA A 6 -3.99 9.59 -10.59
C ALA A 6 -4.52 10.71 -9.68
N GLN A 7 -5.36 11.62 -10.19
CA GLN A 7 -5.96 12.67 -9.35
C GLN A 7 -6.95 12.11 -8.32
N HIS A 8 -7.68 11.03 -8.65
CA HIS A 8 -8.60 10.40 -7.72
C HIS A 8 -7.86 9.76 -6.54
N TYR A 9 -6.75 9.05 -6.81
CA TYR A 9 -5.86 8.52 -5.78
C TYR A 9 -5.36 9.63 -4.84
N LYS A 10 -4.86 10.74 -5.41
CA LYS A 10 -4.42 11.89 -4.62
C LYS A 10 -5.52 12.44 -3.73
N TRP A 11 -6.68 12.73 -4.31
CA TRP A 11 -7.83 13.27 -3.59
C TRP A 11 -8.30 12.37 -2.44
N ALA A 12 -8.24 11.05 -2.63
CA ALA A 12 -8.66 10.07 -1.62
C ALA A 12 -7.65 9.97 -0.48
N ILE A 13 -6.36 9.87 -0.81
CA ILE A 13 -5.30 9.70 0.20
C ILE A 13 -5.11 10.99 1.01
N ASP A 14 -5.18 12.16 0.37
CA ASP A 14 -5.15 13.45 1.07
C ASP A 14 -6.22 13.47 2.18
N ARG A 15 -7.46 13.04 1.91
CA ARG A 15 -8.52 12.99 2.93
C ARG A 15 -8.20 12.09 4.12
N VAL A 16 -7.58 10.95 3.88
CA VAL A 16 -7.19 10.04 4.97
C VAL A 16 -6.26 10.76 5.94
N PHE A 17 -5.35 11.58 5.43
CA PHE A 17 -4.33 12.22 6.27
C PHE A 17 -4.67 13.65 6.73
N GLU A 18 -5.44 14.43 5.96
CA GLU A 18 -5.72 15.85 6.21
C GLU A 18 -6.94 16.11 7.11
N GLU A 19 -7.87 15.17 7.24
CA GLU A 19 -9.13 15.37 8.00
C GLU A 19 -8.97 15.34 9.54
N GLY A 20 -7.78 15.61 10.07
CA GLY A 20 -7.53 15.73 11.52
C GLY A 20 -7.71 14.42 12.32
N ARG A 21 -7.82 13.27 11.65
CA ARG A 21 -8.09 11.96 12.28
C ARG A 21 -6.87 11.30 12.92
N GLY A 22 -5.67 11.86 12.74
CA GLY A 22 -4.45 11.32 13.33
C GLY A 22 -4.02 9.96 12.78
N HIS A 23 -4.51 9.56 11.60
CA HIS A 23 -4.09 8.31 10.96
C HIS A 23 -2.59 8.32 10.64
N THR A 24 -1.87 7.28 11.06
CA THR A 24 -0.43 7.11 10.80
C THR A 24 -0.17 6.28 9.55
N HIS A 25 -1.15 5.47 9.13
CA HIS A 25 -1.08 4.57 7.99
C HIS A 25 -2.35 4.68 7.15
N VAL A 26 -2.25 4.28 5.88
CA VAL A 26 -3.38 4.02 4.99
C VAL A 26 -3.17 2.67 4.31
N ILE A 27 -4.23 1.89 4.16
CA ILE A 27 -4.28 0.69 3.30
C ILE A 27 -5.13 1.07 2.09
N VAL A 28 -4.55 0.96 0.90
CA VAL A 28 -5.19 1.31 -0.38
C VAL A 28 -5.57 0.02 -1.11
N VAL A 29 -6.84 -0.07 -1.49
CA VAL A 29 -7.43 -1.21 -2.21
C VAL A 29 -8.31 -0.70 -3.35
N GLU A 30 -8.47 -1.52 -4.39
CA GLU A 30 -9.36 -1.24 -5.52
C GLU A 30 -10.68 -2.01 -5.38
N ASP A 31 -11.70 -1.61 -6.14
CA ASP A 31 -13.08 -2.12 -6.01
C ASP A 31 -13.30 -3.52 -6.62
N ASP A 32 -12.34 -4.01 -7.39
CA ASP A 32 -12.36 -5.32 -8.04
C ASP A 32 -11.54 -6.41 -7.30
N MET A 33 -11.06 -6.09 -6.10
CA MET A 33 -10.26 -7.02 -5.29
C MET A 33 -11.12 -7.95 -4.42
N VAL A 34 -10.65 -9.20 -4.26
CA VAL A 34 -11.18 -10.17 -3.29
C VAL A 34 -10.12 -10.42 -2.22
N PHE A 35 -10.49 -10.21 -0.96
CA PHE A 35 -9.55 -10.30 0.16
C PHE A 35 -9.54 -11.67 0.82
N SER A 36 -8.36 -12.11 1.27
CA SER A 36 -8.23 -13.28 2.14
C SER A 36 -8.78 -13.00 3.54
N ALA A 37 -9.09 -14.06 4.29
CA ALA A 37 -9.63 -13.94 5.65
C ALA A 37 -8.66 -13.24 6.63
N ASP A 38 -7.37 -13.27 6.34
CA ASP A 38 -6.28 -12.71 7.13
C ASP A 38 -5.69 -11.41 6.54
N PHE A 39 -6.34 -10.81 5.55
CA PHE A 39 -5.87 -9.59 4.87
C PHE A 39 -5.46 -8.47 5.85
N VAL A 40 -6.32 -8.16 6.84
CA VAL A 40 -6.02 -7.12 7.84
C VAL A 40 -4.92 -7.56 8.81
N HIS A 41 -4.80 -8.87 9.07
CA HIS A 41 -3.77 -9.41 9.97
C HIS A 41 -2.37 -9.24 9.39
N LEU A 42 -2.18 -9.39 8.07
CA LEU A 42 -0.93 -9.07 7.38
C LEU A 42 -0.48 -7.63 7.69
N PHE A 43 -1.35 -6.65 7.44
CA PHE A 43 -1.01 -5.24 7.63
C PHE A 43 -0.80 -4.88 9.10
N THR A 44 -1.63 -5.39 9.99
CA THR A 44 -1.49 -5.12 11.43
C THR A 44 -0.17 -5.66 11.97
N SER A 45 0.23 -6.86 11.52
CA SER A 45 1.49 -7.49 11.95
C SER A 45 2.72 -6.81 11.36
N ALA A 46 2.59 -6.22 10.16
CA ALA A 46 3.70 -5.59 9.44
C ALA A 46 3.77 -4.06 9.62
N ALA A 47 2.79 -3.43 10.26
CA ALA A 47 2.74 -1.96 10.41
C ALA A 47 3.98 -1.39 11.12
N GLY A 48 4.45 -2.06 12.18
CA GLY A 48 5.66 -1.66 12.91
C GLY A 48 6.91 -1.64 12.02
N LEU A 49 7.01 -2.56 11.05
CA LEU A 49 8.17 -2.66 10.18
C LEU A 49 8.39 -1.38 9.36
N LEU A 50 7.32 -0.71 8.92
CA LEU A 50 7.44 0.54 8.16
C LEU A 50 7.99 1.71 9.00
N ALA A 51 7.88 1.64 10.33
CA ALA A 51 8.47 2.62 11.24
C ALA A 51 9.89 2.24 11.66
N GLU A 52 10.16 0.95 11.85
CA GLU A 52 11.44 0.42 12.32
C GLU A 52 12.51 0.37 11.22
N ASP A 53 12.12 0.09 9.97
CA ASP A 53 13.03 -0.03 8.85
C ASP A 53 12.80 1.08 7.81
N PRO A 54 13.66 2.12 7.75
CA PRO A 54 13.51 3.23 6.81
C PRO A 54 13.78 2.84 5.36
N THR A 55 14.24 1.62 5.09
CA THR A 55 14.44 1.11 3.72
C THR A 55 13.18 0.49 3.12
N LEU A 56 12.10 0.34 3.91
CA LEU A 56 10.81 -0.15 3.43
C LEU A 56 9.91 1.00 2.98
N TRP A 57 9.27 0.81 1.82
CA TRP A 57 8.40 1.82 1.22
C TRP A 57 6.91 1.55 1.48
N CYS A 58 6.52 0.28 1.38
CA CYS A 58 5.15 -0.18 1.61
C CYS A 58 5.14 -1.65 2.05
N VAL A 59 3.98 -2.12 2.50
CA VAL A 59 3.64 -3.54 2.59
C VAL A 59 2.55 -3.80 1.55
N SER A 60 2.66 -4.85 0.73
CA SER A 60 1.63 -5.23 -0.25
C SER A 60 1.10 -6.63 0.07
N SER A 61 -0.19 -6.85 -0.19
CA SER A 61 -0.84 -8.17 -0.14
C SER A 61 -0.63 -8.99 -1.41
N TRP A 62 0.14 -8.48 -2.38
CA TRP A 62 0.32 -9.11 -3.68
C TRP A 62 1.74 -9.63 -3.89
N ASN A 63 1.82 -10.86 -4.39
CA ASN A 63 3.02 -11.46 -4.91
C ASN A 63 2.84 -11.70 -6.42
N ASP A 64 3.56 -10.94 -7.25
CA ASP A 64 3.49 -11.06 -8.72
C ASP A 64 3.82 -12.46 -9.25
N ASN A 65 4.52 -13.28 -8.46
CA ASN A 65 4.87 -14.67 -8.79
C ASN A 65 4.12 -15.71 -7.93
N GLY A 66 3.04 -15.30 -7.25
CA GLY A 66 2.27 -16.14 -6.31
C GLY A 66 1.30 -17.13 -6.95
N ALA A 67 1.54 -17.56 -8.20
CA ALA A 67 0.67 -18.50 -8.87
C ALA A 67 0.73 -19.89 -8.21
N ARG A 68 -0.39 -20.63 -8.28
CA ARG A 68 -0.51 -21.96 -7.69
C ARG A 68 0.61 -22.89 -8.13
N GLY A 69 1.24 -23.56 -7.16
CA GLY A 69 2.28 -24.57 -7.42
C GLY A 69 3.71 -24.05 -7.23
N HIS A 70 3.89 -22.79 -6.87
CA HIS A 70 5.20 -22.19 -6.58
C HIS A 70 5.54 -22.16 -5.08
N GLY A 71 5.50 -23.32 -4.41
CA GLY A 71 6.04 -23.49 -3.04
C GLY A 71 5.53 -22.44 -2.05
N GLU A 72 4.22 -22.44 -1.81
CA GLU A 72 3.55 -21.41 -0.99
C GLU A 72 3.69 -21.73 0.50
N ASP A 73 4.59 -21.03 1.19
CA ASP A 73 4.48 -20.88 2.65
C ASP A 73 3.62 -19.63 2.94
N PRO A 74 2.37 -19.79 3.43
CA PRO A 74 1.48 -18.66 3.69
C PRO A 74 1.96 -17.75 4.83
N ARG A 75 3.02 -18.11 5.55
CA ARG A 75 3.61 -17.31 6.62
C ARG A 75 4.88 -16.57 6.19
N ALA A 76 5.42 -16.88 5.00
CA ALA A 76 6.63 -16.25 4.51
C ALA A 76 6.34 -14.84 3.97
N LEU A 77 7.21 -13.89 4.32
CA LEU A 77 7.22 -12.54 3.74
C LEU A 77 8.49 -12.34 2.93
N PHE A 78 8.37 -11.58 1.85
CA PHE A 78 9.48 -11.30 0.93
C PHE A 78 9.71 -9.79 0.82
N ARG A 79 10.97 -9.42 0.55
CA ARG A 79 11.33 -8.06 0.14
C ARG A 79 11.51 -8.03 -1.37
N THR A 80 11.02 -6.98 -2.00
CA THR A 80 11.19 -6.73 -3.43
C THR A 80 11.49 -5.26 -3.67
N SER A 81 12.22 -4.96 -4.74
CA SER A 81 12.41 -3.59 -5.24
C SER A 81 11.32 -3.15 -6.21
N PHE A 82 10.40 -4.06 -6.59
CA PHE A 82 9.24 -3.75 -7.40
C PHE A 82 8.09 -3.28 -6.49
N PHE A 83 7.35 -2.25 -6.90
CA PHE A 83 6.14 -1.81 -6.21
C PHE A 83 4.92 -2.55 -6.76
N PRO A 84 4.31 -3.50 -6.02
CA PRO A 84 3.26 -4.36 -6.58
C PRO A 84 1.88 -3.70 -6.63
N GLY A 85 1.62 -2.71 -5.78
CA GLY A 85 0.26 -2.18 -5.58
C GLY A 85 -0.66 -3.24 -4.96
N LEU A 86 -1.84 -3.43 -5.57
CA LEU A 86 -2.82 -4.51 -5.30
C LEU A 86 -2.99 -4.84 -3.81
N GLY A 87 -3.57 -3.88 -3.07
CA GLY A 87 -3.71 -3.93 -1.62
C GLY A 87 -2.39 -3.59 -0.94
N TRP A 88 -2.17 -2.31 -0.66
CA TRP A 88 -0.88 -1.86 -0.14
C TRP A 88 -1.04 -0.83 0.98
N MET A 89 -0.16 -0.92 1.96
CA MET A 89 -0.09 -0.04 3.12
C MET A 89 1.13 0.86 3.03
N MET A 90 0.95 2.14 3.35
CA MET A 90 2.03 3.09 3.55
C MET A 90 1.83 3.94 4.81
N ARG A 91 2.91 4.57 5.27
CA ARG A 91 2.85 5.57 6.34
C ARG A 91 2.55 6.97 5.79
N ARG A 92 2.04 7.82 6.69
CA ARG A 92 1.78 9.25 6.44
C ARG A 92 3.00 9.98 5.89
N GLU A 93 4.18 9.74 6.45
CA GLU A 93 5.39 10.48 6.10
C GLU A 93 5.77 10.26 4.63
N LEU A 94 5.51 9.06 4.11
CA LEU A 94 5.70 8.81 2.69
C LEU A 94 4.71 9.62 1.85
N TRP A 95 3.45 9.68 2.26
CA TRP A 95 2.46 10.49 1.52
C TRP A 95 2.81 11.98 1.54
N GLU A 96 3.30 12.49 2.66
CA GLU A 96 3.78 13.87 2.78
C GLU A 96 4.95 14.17 1.83
N GLU A 97 5.79 13.17 1.54
CA GLU A 97 6.84 13.28 0.51
C GLU A 97 6.27 13.26 -0.91
N LEU A 98 5.31 12.37 -1.20
CA LEU A 98 4.79 12.13 -2.56
C LEU A 98 3.75 13.17 -3.00
N SER A 99 2.87 13.59 -2.11
CA SER A 99 1.70 14.43 -2.42
C SER A 99 2.07 15.77 -3.09
N PRO A 100 3.13 16.50 -2.68
CA PRO A 100 3.53 17.75 -3.34
C PRO A 100 4.04 17.57 -4.77
N LYS A 101 4.64 16.41 -5.08
CA LYS A 101 5.22 16.06 -6.38
C LYS A 101 4.36 15.10 -7.19
N TRP A 102 3.10 14.92 -6.78
CA TRP A 102 2.18 14.00 -7.43
C TRP A 102 1.96 14.37 -8.91
N PRO A 103 1.99 13.40 -9.84
CA PRO A 103 1.88 13.69 -11.26
C PRO A 103 0.54 14.35 -11.60
N ARG A 104 0.60 15.45 -12.34
CA ARG A 104 -0.58 16.17 -12.85
C ARG A 104 -1.05 15.66 -14.21
N ARG A 105 -0.15 15.00 -14.94
CA ARG A 105 -0.36 14.43 -16.28
C ARG A 105 0.39 13.10 -16.35
N HIS A 106 -0.12 12.19 -17.17
CA HIS A 106 0.47 10.90 -17.47
C HIS A 106 0.98 10.92 -18.91
#